data_AF-A0A2H3E1Z7-F1
#
_entry.id   AF-A0A2H3E1Z7-F1
#
_cell.length_a   1.000
_cell.length_b   1.000
_cell.length_c   1.000
_cell.angle_alpha   90.00
_cell.angle_beta   90.00
_cell.angle_gamma   90.00
#
_symmetry.space_group_name_H-M   'P 1'
#
loop_
_entity.id
_entity.type
_entity.pdbx_description
1 polymer ?
#
loop_
_entity_poly.entity_id
_entity_poly.type
_entity_poly.pdbx_seq_one_letter_code
_entity_poly.pdbx_strand_id
1 'polypeptide(L)'
;VTNPFLVEITLDRVVPSAGINTIPYISFDHRFEDLIVVPILGTADSGIAEDVSLTQGVSDTLNIVSLGYLDSISLVVYLREATTDRKLGIPVNATGLTQENVPTACVE
;
A
#
# COMPACT_ATOMS: atom_id res chain seq x y z
N VAL A 1 -3.40 6.42 4.62
CA VAL A 1 -4.57 5.52 4.60
C VAL A 1 -5.79 6.23 5.18
N THR A 2 -6.97 6.06 4.58
CA THR A 2 -8.22 6.68 5.04
C THR A 2 -9.21 5.59 5.44
N ASN A 3 -9.80 5.72 6.63
CA ASN A 3 -10.83 4.82 7.13
C ASN A 3 -12.22 5.45 6.93
N PRO A 4 -13.06 4.93 6.03
CA PRO A 4 -14.42 5.44 5.82
C PRO A 4 -15.44 4.88 6.84
N PHE A 5 -15.04 3.97 7.72
CA PHE A 5 -15.95 3.24 8.59
C PHE A 5 -16.16 3.94 9.95
N LEU A 6 -17.32 3.65 10.57
CA LEU A 6 -17.69 4.08 11.92
C LEU A 6 -17.05 3.23 13.03
N VAL A 7 -15.99 2.49 12.70
CA VAL A 7 -15.21 1.64 13.61
C VAL A 7 -13.72 1.84 13.36
N GLU A 8 -12.90 1.58 14.37
CA GLU A 8 -11.44 1.55 14.19
C GLU A 8 -11.06 0.38 13.28
N ILE A 9 -10.07 0.63 12.41
CA ILE A 9 -9.42 -0.42 11.64
C ILE A 9 -7.94 -0.47 11.98
N THR A 10 -7.36 -1.66 11.95
CA THR A 10 -5.93 -1.89 12.16
C THR A 10 -5.34 -2.59 10.95
N LEU A 11 -4.29 -2.04 10.32
CA LEU A 11 -3.62 -2.66 9.17
C LEU A 11 -2.52 -3.61 9.64
N ASP A 12 -2.52 -4.81 9.07
CA ASP A 12 -1.56 -5.88 9.40
C ASP A 12 -0.51 -6.08 8.30
N ARG A 13 -0.93 -6.06 7.03
CA ARG A 13 -0.06 -6.40 5.88
C ARG A 13 -0.60 -5.81 4.60
N VAL A 14 0.30 -5.42 3.70
CA VAL A 14 -0.03 -4.97 2.35
C VAL A 14 0.75 -5.79 1.31
N VAL A 15 0.07 -6.11 0.22
CA VAL A 15 0.67 -6.79 -0.94
C VAL A 15 0.34 -5.99 -2.20
N PRO A 16 1.08 -4.89 -2.47
CA PRO A 16 0.92 -4.11 -3.67
C PRO A 16 1.69 -4.67 -4.87
N SER A 17 1.17 -4.37 -6.05
CA SER A 17 1.83 -4.47 -7.34
C SER A 17 1.57 -3.19 -8.11
N ALA A 18 2.64 -2.52 -8.54
CA ALA A 18 2.59 -1.28 -9.29
C ALA A 18 3.40 -1.39 -10.59
N GLY A 19 2.92 -0.72 -11.62
CA GLY A 19 3.50 -0.82 -12.94
C GLY A 19 2.87 0.13 -13.96
N ILE A 20 3.16 -0.12 -15.24
CA ILE A 20 2.70 0.71 -16.36
C ILE A 20 2.09 -0.21 -17.40
N ASN A 21 0.89 0.12 -17.89
CA ASN A 21 0.16 -0.69 -18.88
C ASN A 21 0.06 -2.17 -18.46
N THR A 22 -0.30 -2.41 -17.19
CA THR A 22 -0.41 -3.73 -16.54
C THR A 22 0.87 -4.56 -16.42
N ILE A 23 2.02 -4.02 -16.85
CA ILE A 23 3.33 -4.65 -16.64
C ILE A 23 3.84 -4.27 -15.25
N PRO A 24 4.00 -5.23 -14.32
CA PRO A 24 4.49 -4.93 -12.98
C PRO A 24 5.99 -4.62 -13.00
N TYR A 25 6.33 -3.54 -12.30
CA TYR A 25 7.71 -3.12 -12.08
C TYR A 25 8.12 -3.21 -10.61
N ILE A 26 7.16 -2.98 -9.72
CA ILE A 26 7.34 -3.09 -8.27
C ILE A 26 6.26 -4.01 -7.74
N SER A 27 6.65 -5.01 -6.97
CA SER A 27 5.71 -5.82 -6.19
C SER A 27 6.38 -6.25 -4.91
N PHE A 28 5.67 -6.11 -3.80
CA PHE A 28 6.21 -6.54 -2.51
C PHE A 28 5.13 -7.05 -1.59
N ASP A 29 5.58 -7.69 -0.53
CA ASP A 29 4.77 -8.23 0.54
C ASP A 29 5.31 -7.68 1.86
N HIS A 30 4.63 -6.69 2.42
CA HIS A 30 5.07 -6.01 3.62
C HIS A 30 4.08 -6.24 4.75
N ARG A 31 4.59 -6.82 5.85
CA ARG A 31 3.86 -6.95 7.11
C ARG A 31 4.38 -5.92 8.09
N PHE A 32 3.48 -5.13 8.68
CA PHE A 32 3.87 -4.12 9.65
C PHE A 32 4.27 -4.78 10.97
N GLU A 33 5.43 -4.41 11.50
CA GLU A 33 5.86 -4.86 12.84
C GLU A 33 5.01 -4.18 13.91
N ASP A 34 4.88 -2.86 13.81
CA ASP A 34 3.93 -2.07 14.59
C ASP A 34 2.66 -1.84 13.77
N LEU A 35 1.56 -2.45 14.22
CA LEU A 35 0.28 -2.34 13.54
C LEU A 35 -0.20 -0.89 13.44
N ILE A 36 -0.62 -0.49 12.24
CA ILE A 36 -1.12 0.87 11.98
C ILE A 36 -2.59 0.93 12.35
N VAL A 37 -2.90 1.75 13.36
CA VAL A 37 -4.28 2.06 13.75
C VAL A 37 -4.79 3.22 12.92
N VAL A 38 -5.93 3.03 12.25
CA VAL A 38 -6.64 4.11 11.57
C VAL A 38 -7.93 4.39 12.35
N PRO A 39 -8.05 5.58 12.97
CA PRO A 39 -9.20 5.89 13.82
C PRO A 39 -10.49 5.98 13.02
N ILE A 40 -11.62 5.97 13.73
CA ILE A 40 -12.97 6.09 13.18
C ILE A 40 -13.06 7.35 12.28
N LEU A 41 -13.51 7.18 11.03
CA LEU A 41 -13.59 8.26 10.03
C LEU A 41 -12.30 9.08 9.86
N GLY A 42 -11.15 8.50 10.20
CA GLY A 42 -9.89 9.20 10.26
C GLY A 42 -8.89 8.74 9.22
N THR A 43 -7.69 9.29 9.33
CA THR A 43 -6.54 8.93 8.51
C THR A 43 -5.38 8.52 9.39
N ALA A 44 -4.52 7.66 8.85
CA ALA A 44 -3.22 7.35 9.43
C ALA A 44 -2.19 7.24 8.31
N ASP A 45 -0.98 7.68 8.62
CA ASP A 45 0.17 7.43 7.76
C ASP A 45 0.60 5.96 7.91
N SER A 46 0.83 5.31 6.78
CA SER A 46 1.36 3.94 6.75
C SER A 46 2.88 3.90 6.67
N GLY A 47 3.53 5.07 6.62
CA GLY A 47 4.97 5.20 6.50
C GLY A 47 5.49 4.92 5.10
N ILE A 48 6.81 4.76 5.03
CA ILE A 48 7.56 4.47 3.81
C ILE A 48 8.02 3.02 3.89
N ALA A 49 7.78 2.25 2.83
CA ALA A 49 8.36 0.92 2.68
C ALA A 49 9.71 1.06 1.96
N GLU A 50 10.81 0.83 2.69
CA GLU A 50 12.17 0.86 2.16
C GLU A 50 12.55 -0.50 1.55
N ASP A 51 13.65 -0.53 0.79
CA ASP A 51 14.29 -1.75 0.25
C ASP A 51 13.38 -2.66 -0.59
N VAL A 52 12.41 -2.07 -1.27
CA VAL A 52 11.50 -2.79 -2.16
C VAL A 52 12.25 -3.31 -3.38
N SER A 53 12.16 -4.63 -3.61
CA SER A 53 12.77 -5.28 -4.78
C SER A 53 12.04 -4.96 -6.08
N LEU A 54 12.82 -4.70 -7.12
CA LEU A 54 12.34 -4.38 -8.46
C LEU A 54 12.10 -5.68 -9.25
N THR A 55 10.93 -5.80 -9.87
CA THR A 55 10.56 -7.00 -10.64
C THR A 55 11.31 -7.09 -11.96
N GLN A 56 11.58 -5.95 -12.61
CA GLN A 56 12.20 -5.89 -13.96
C GLN A 56 13.70 -5.55 -13.94
N GLY A 57 14.35 -5.53 -12.77
CA GLY A 57 15.76 -5.13 -12.66
C GLY A 57 16.03 -3.64 -12.97
N VAL A 58 17.29 -3.22 -12.89
CA VAL A 58 17.67 -1.80 -12.84
C VAL A 58 17.42 -1.05 -14.16
N SER A 59 17.71 -1.67 -15.31
CA SER A 59 17.60 -1.00 -16.62
C SER A 59 16.15 -0.66 -16.96
N ASP A 60 15.22 -1.58 -16.69
CA ASP A 60 13.80 -1.34 -16.95
C ASP A 60 13.21 -0.39 -15.91
N THR A 61 13.74 -0.36 -14.69
CA THR A 61 13.33 0.61 -13.66
C THR A 61 13.71 2.05 -14.02
N LEU A 62 14.84 2.27 -14.71
CA LEU A 62 15.20 3.60 -15.23
C LEU A 62 14.18 4.14 -16.24
N ASN A 63 13.47 3.26 -16.97
CA ASN A 63 12.39 3.69 -17.86
C ASN A 63 11.20 4.25 -17.07
N ILE A 64 10.89 3.69 -15.91
CA ILE A 64 9.84 4.22 -15.02
C ILE A 64 10.20 5.62 -14.52
N VAL A 65 11.46 5.84 -14.13
CA VAL A 65 11.93 7.17 -13.69
C VAL A 65 11.78 8.19 -14.82
N SER A 66 12.06 7.78 -16.05
CA SER A 66 11.89 8.63 -17.23
C SER A 66 10.41 8.92 -17.56
N LEU A 67 9.52 7.95 -17.30
CA LEU A 67 8.07 8.11 -17.48
C LEU A 67 7.41 8.93 -16.36
N GLY A 68 7.98 8.92 -15.16
CA GLY A 68 7.61 9.79 -14.05
C GLY A 68 6.45 9.30 -13.18
N TYR A 69 5.82 8.17 -13.48
CA TYR A 69 4.69 7.65 -12.71
C TYR A 69 4.57 6.12 -12.70
N LEU A 70 3.82 5.61 -11.73
CA LEU A 70 3.38 4.22 -11.62
C LEU A 70 1.89 4.16 -11.28
N ASP A 71 1.22 3.14 -11.80
CA ASP A 71 -0.17 2.82 -11.45
C ASP A 71 -0.19 1.55 -10.60
N SER A 72 -1.06 1.52 -9.59
CA SER A 72 -1.36 0.32 -8.82
C SER A 72 -2.12 -0.67 -9.71
N ILE A 73 -1.46 -1.75 -10.09
CA ILE A 73 -2.05 -2.88 -10.81
C ILE A 73 -2.92 -3.70 -9.87
N SER A 74 -2.44 -3.94 -8.66
CA SER A 74 -3.21 -4.61 -7.61
C SER A 74 -2.75 -4.16 -6.23
N LEU A 75 -3.70 -4.07 -5.31
CA LEU A 75 -3.42 -3.82 -3.90
C LEU A 75 -4.32 -4.71 -3.05
N VAL A 76 -3.71 -5.59 -2.27
CA VAL A 76 -4.39 -6.37 -1.24
C VAL A 76 -3.95 -5.85 0.12
N VAL A 77 -4.90 -5.40 0.93
CA VAL A 77 -4.66 -4.95 2.30
C VAL A 77 -5.31 -5.94 3.25
N TYR A 78 -4.52 -6.50 4.14
CA TYR A 78 -4.99 -7.30 5.26
C TYR A 78 -5.14 -6.38 6.46
N LEU A 79 -6.37 -6.27 6.96
CA LEU A 79 -6.71 -5.41 8.08
C LEU A 79 -7.69 -6.11 9.02
N ARG A 80 -7.87 -5.52 10.20
CA ARG A 80 -8.89 -5.94 11.16
C ARG A 80 -9.86 -4.80 11.35
N GLU A 81 -11.15 -5.09 11.22
CA GLU A 81 -12.21 -4.13 11.52
C GLU A 81 -12.70 -4.29 12.96
N ALA A 82 -13.26 -3.20 13.50
CA ALA A 82 -13.79 -3.15 14.86
C ALA A 82 -12.74 -3.52 15.92
N THR A 83 -11.51 -3.04 15.72
CA THR A 83 -10.47 -3.13 16.74
C THR A 83 -10.70 -2.13 17.87
N THR A 84 -10.03 -2.35 18.99
CA THR A 84 -9.91 -1.36 20.06
C THR A 84 -8.49 -1.44 20.60
N ASP A 85 -7.75 -0.33 20.54
CA ASP A 85 -6.34 -0.27 20.96
C ASP A 85 -5.47 -1.36 20.31
N ARG A 86 -5.61 -1.57 18.98
CA ARG A 86 -4.88 -2.60 18.19
C ARG A 86 -5.25 -4.06 18.52
N LYS A 87 -6.19 -4.29 19.44
CA LYS A 87 -6.61 -5.63 19.88
C LYS A 87 -7.97 -6.00 19.31
N LEU A 88 -8.24 -7.31 19.32
CA LEU A 88 -9.48 -7.91 18.81
C LEU A 88 -9.65 -7.62 17.31
N GLY A 89 -10.90 -7.52 16.85
CA GLY A 89 -11.27 -7.25 15.47
C GLY A 89 -11.46 -8.49 14.61
N ILE A 90 -12.21 -8.31 13.53
CA ILE A 90 -12.49 -9.36 12.55
C ILE A 90 -11.49 -9.20 11.41
N PRO A 91 -10.66 -10.23 11.11
CA PRO A 91 -9.75 -10.18 9.98
C PRO A 91 -10.54 -10.07 8.67
N VAL A 92 -10.19 -9.08 7.86
CA VAL A 92 -10.74 -8.87 6.53
C VAL A 92 -9.63 -8.53 5.55
N ASN A 93 -9.87 -8.80 4.28
CA ASN A 93 -9.00 -8.41 3.19
C ASN A 93 -9.71 -7.41 2.27
N ALA A 94 -9.17 -6.20 2.18
CA ALA A 94 -9.60 -5.26 1.16
C ALA A 94 -8.85 -5.57 -0.15
N THR A 95 -9.60 -5.75 -1.22
CA THR A 95 -9.08 -5.98 -2.58
C THR A 95 -9.73 -4.97 -3.54
N GLY A 96 -9.18 -4.81 -4.73
CA GLY A 96 -9.72 -3.89 -5.73
C GLY A 96 -9.49 -2.41 -5.45
N LEU A 97 -8.58 -2.09 -4.51
CA LEU A 97 -8.11 -0.73 -4.30
C LEU A 97 -7.19 -0.33 -5.45
N THR A 98 -7.43 0.85 -6.03
CA THR A 98 -6.64 1.40 -7.13
C THR A 98 -6.03 2.74 -6.74
N GLN A 99 -4.87 3.01 -7.29
CA GLN A 99 -4.18 4.29 -7.19
C GLN A 99 -3.45 4.51 -8.51
N GLU A 100 -3.68 5.64 -9.15
CA GLU A 100 -3.12 5.95 -10.46
C GLU A 100 -2.21 7.17 -10.36
N ASN A 101 -1.27 7.27 -11.30
CA ASN A 101 -0.34 8.40 -11.44
C ASN A 101 0.48 8.67 -10.17
N VAL A 102 0.94 7.62 -9.49
CA VAL A 102 1.84 7.76 -8.33
C VAL A 102 3.21 8.23 -8.83
N PRO A 103 3.70 9.41 -8.44
CA PRO A 103 4.98 9.92 -8.94
C PRO A 103 6.16 9.01 -8.58
N THR A 104 7.08 8.82 -9.52
CA THR A 104 8.26 7.96 -9.33
C THR A 104 9.52 8.71 -8.91
N ALA A 105 9.42 10.04 -8.83
CA ALA A 105 10.43 10.92 -8.27
C ALA A 105 9.94 11.48 -6.93
N CYS A 106 10.78 11.44 -5.91
CA CYS A 106 10.59 12.28 -4.73
C CYS A 106 10.69 13.74 -5.18
N VAL A 107 9.63 14.52 -4.98
CA VAL A 107 9.73 15.98 -5.10
C VAL A 107 10.45 16.44 -3.84
N GLU A 108 11.68 16.92 -3.99
CA GLU A 108 12.39 17.65 -2.92
C GLU A 108 11.73 18.99 -2.62
#